data_AF-A0A5N5XEY5-F1
#
_entry.id   AF-A0A5N5XEY5-F1
#
_cell.length_a   1.000
_cell.length_b   1.000
_cell.length_c   1.000
_cell.angle_alpha   90.00
_cell.angle_beta   90.00
_cell.angle_gamma   90.00
#
_symmetry.space_group_name_H-M   'P 1'
#
loop_
_entity.id
_entity.type
_entity.pdbx_description
1 polymer ?
#
loop_
_entity_poly.entity_id
_entity_poly.type
_entity_poly.pdbx_seq_one_letter_code
_entity_poly.pdbx_strand_id
1 'polypeptide(L)'
;MTDFVKYGHPYKLMDRFFVGLEPRLSGINAVEFTQDAPVAFVKKLEMRESEVAVHRLVETSHPNLVNLQEVFISERSIFFVYERWGITLKEIQDLQPIFRLGEVEVATICREIIQGLLYIHRILGISHGAISETSVSIAEDGGVKIADIGESMVRESGSRGKISDIQAVLGIARTLLDLKGPSGGRGTMGLLAHDFTQAPPTVTIEELLETTSNLKRRQNITFVSFYGRELAAS
;
A
#
# COMPACT_ATOMS: atom_id res chain seq x y z
N MET A 1 -11.24 -17.19 -18.94
CA MET A 1 -10.27 -16.97 -17.85
C MET A 1 -8.93 -16.71 -18.51
N THR A 2 -8.43 -15.49 -18.42
CA THR A 2 -7.07 -15.14 -18.85
C THR A 2 -6.10 -15.57 -17.75
N ASP A 3 -5.00 -16.23 -18.12
CA ASP A 3 -3.98 -16.63 -17.16
C ASP A 3 -3.37 -15.41 -16.46
N PHE A 4 -3.24 -15.46 -15.13
CA PHE A 4 -2.65 -14.39 -14.33
C PHE A 4 -1.17 -14.12 -14.70
N VAL A 5 -0.39 -15.18 -14.93
CA VAL A 5 1.00 -15.08 -15.43
C VAL A 5 1.04 -15.37 -16.91
N LYS A 6 1.68 -14.49 -17.68
CA LYS A 6 1.84 -14.55 -19.12
C LYS A 6 3.31 -14.43 -19.50
N TYR A 7 3.70 -15.04 -20.62
CA TYR A 7 5.06 -14.94 -21.14
C TYR A 7 5.12 -13.99 -22.33
N GLY A 8 6.16 -13.15 -22.38
CA GLY A 8 6.38 -12.14 -23.41
C GLY A 8 6.18 -10.71 -22.92
N HIS A 9 6.16 -9.77 -23.86
CA HIS A 9 6.05 -8.34 -23.58
C HIS A 9 4.56 -7.93 -23.53
N PRO A 10 4.08 -7.20 -22.50
CA PRO A 10 2.67 -6.83 -22.37
C PRO A 10 2.14 -6.03 -23.57
N TYR A 11 2.97 -5.16 -24.14
CA TYR A 11 2.62 -4.31 -25.30
C TYR A 11 2.37 -5.07 -26.61
N LYS A 12 2.51 -6.40 -26.64
CA LYS A 12 2.21 -7.23 -27.81
C LYS A 12 0.79 -7.81 -27.79
N LEU A 13 0.04 -7.62 -26.71
CA LEU A 13 -1.34 -8.09 -26.62
C LEU A 13 -2.25 -7.26 -27.53
N MET A 14 -3.04 -7.96 -28.35
CA MET A 14 -4.14 -7.36 -29.08
C MET A 14 -5.22 -6.88 -28.09
N ASP A 15 -5.97 -5.85 -28.46
CA ASP A 15 -7.07 -5.24 -27.68
C ASP A 15 -6.67 -4.41 -26.44
N ARG A 16 -5.38 -4.12 -26.27
CA ARG A 16 -4.87 -3.24 -25.19
C ARG A 16 -4.04 -2.10 -25.75
N PHE A 17 -4.18 -0.93 -25.16
CA PHE A 17 -3.40 0.26 -25.51
C PHE A 17 -2.55 0.69 -24.32
N PHE A 18 -1.26 0.97 -24.57
CA PHE A 18 -0.30 1.35 -23.53
C PHE A 18 0.31 2.71 -23.85
N VAL A 19 0.28 3.62 -22.86
CA VAL A 19 0.95 4.92 -22.92
C VAL A 19 2.14 4.90 -21.97
N GLY A 20 3.35 4.89 -22.53
CA GLY A 20 4.58 4.98 -21.74
C GLY A 20 4.71 6.34 -21.06
N LEU A 21 5.22 6.35 -19.82
CA LEU A 21 5.47 7.57 -19.05
C LEU A 21 6.98 7.87 -18.99
N GLU A 22 7.37 9.02 -19.53
CA GLU A 22 8.73 9.54 -19.45
C GLU A 22 8.69 11.05 -19.11
N PRO A 23 9.20 11.49 -17.94
CA PRO A 23 9.81 10.69 -16.87
C PRO A 23 8.79 9.81 -16.13
N ARG A 24 9.27 8.76 -15.44
CA ARG A 24 8.41 7.86 -14.65
C ARG A 24 7.75 8.62 -13.51
N LEU A 25 6.43 8.53 -13.39
CA LEU A 25 5.66 9.07 -12.26
C LEU A 25 5.49 7.97 -11.21
N SER A 26 5.99 8.17 -9.99
CA SER A 26 5.85 7.21 -8.87
C SER A 26 6.25 5.76 -9.21
N GLY A 27 7.28 5.64 -10.07
CA GLY A 27 7.79 4.35 -10.55
C GLY A 27 6.95 3.66 -11.63
N ILE A 28 5.87 4.27 -12.10
CA ILE A 28 5.00 3.76 -13.17
C ILE A 28 5.71 3.88 -14.52
N ASN A 29 5.71 2.80 -15.29
CA ASN A 29 6.32 2.73 -16.62
C ASN A 29 5.33 3.03 -17.75
N ALA A 30 4.08 2.59 -17.60
CA ALA A 30 3.03 2.85 -18.58
C ALA A 30 1.64 2.82 -17.94
N VAL A 31 0.70 3.51 -18.56
CA VAL A 31 -0.74 3.38 -18.29
C VAL A 31 -1.34 2.46 -19.33
N GLU A 32 -2.19 1.54 -18.90
CA GLU A 32 -2.84 0.55 -19.74
C GLU A 32 -4.35 0.84 -19.85
N PHE A 33 -4.86 0.75 -21.07
CA PHE A 33 -6.25 0.95 -21.43
C PHE A 33 -6.76 -0.29 -22.15
N THR A 34 -7.79 -0.91 -21.56
CA THR A 34 -8.59 -1.96 -22.19
C THR A 34 -10.01 -1.42 -22.37
N GLN A 35 -10.66 -1.77 -23.49
CA GLN A 35 -12.03 -1.37 -23.74
C GLN A 35 -12.97 -1.85 -22.62
N ASP A 36 -13.85 -0.98 -22.15
CA ASP A 36 -14.87 -1.27 -21.11
C ASP A 36 -14.29 -1.73 -19.75
N ALA A 37 -13.00 -1.44 -19.49
CA ALA A 37 -12.33 -1.74 -18.23
C ALA A 37 -11.76 -0.46 -17.57
N PRO A 38 -11.64 -0.42 -16.24
CA PRO A 38 -10.89 0.65 -15.56
C PRO A 38 -9.43 0.69 -16.03
N VAL A 39 -8.85 1.89 -16.07
CA VAL A 39 -7.43 2.07 -16.35
C VAL A 39 -6.56 1.30 -15.34
N ALA A 40 -5.52 0.66 -15.87
CA ALA A 40 -4.50 -0.03 -15.10
C ALA A 40 -3.13 0.63 -15.32
N PHE A 41 -2.12 0.24 -14.55
CA PHE A 41 -0.76 0.71 -14.76
C PHE A 41 0.26 -0.41 -14.71
N VAL A 42 1.37 -0.19 -15.41
CA VAL A 42 2.45 -1.17 -15.54
C VAL A 42 3.68 -0.68 -14.80
N LYS A 43 4.26 -1.54 -13.96
CA LYS A 43 5.61 -1.39 -13.42
C LYS A 43 6.54 -2.45 -13.99
N LYS A 44 7.76 -2.05 -14.33
CA LYS A 44 8.81 -2.92 -14.88
C LYS A 44 9.91 -3.14 -13.84
N LEU A 45 10.16 -4.40 -13.51
CA LEU A 45 11.31 -4.84 -12.73
C LEU A 45 12.31 -5.53 -13.65
N GLU A 46 13.56 -5.06 -13.66
CA GLU A 46 14.63 -5.75 -14.38
C GLU A 46 15.09 -6.98 -13.59
N MET A 47 15.18 -8.11 -14.28
CA MET A 47 15.66 -9.35 -13.72
C MET A 47 17.19 -9.40 -13.76
N ARG A 48 17.79 -9.85 -12.65
CA ARG A 48 19.15 -10.41 -12.69
C ARG A 48 19.02 -11.85 -13.18
N GLU A 49 20.09 -12.46 -13.71
CA GLU A 49 20.10 -13.78 -14.38
C GLU A 49 19.52 -14.98 -13.57
N SER A 50 19.01 -14.75 -12.36
CA SER A 50 18.25 -15.71 -11.57
C SER A 50 16.89 -16.03 -12.19
N GLU A 51 16.53 -17.31 -12.14
CA GLU A 51 15.20 -17.82 -12.46
C GLU A 51 14.14 -17.19 -11.52
N VAL A 52 13.06 -16.64 -12.09
CA VAL A 52 11.95 -16.10 -11.28
C VAL A 52 11.22 -17.28 -10.65
N ALA A 53 11.04 -17.24 -9.34
CA ALA A 53 10.16 -18.16 -8.64
C ALA A 53 8.69 -17.86 -8.97
N VAL A 54 8.25 -18.16 -10.21
CA VAL A 54 6.92 -17.84 -10.74
C VAL A 54 5.80 -18.35 -9.84
N HIS A 55 6.00 -19.50 -9.19
CA HIS A 55 5.05 -20.10 -8.26
C HIS A 55 4.75 -19.22 -7.02
N ARG A 56 5.54 -18.17 -6.75
CA ARG A 56 5.31 -17.20 -5.67
C ARG A 56 4.44 -16.02 -6.10
N LEU A 57 4.24 -15.82 -7.41
CA LEU A 57 3.40 -14.76 -7.94
C LEU A 57 1.94 -15.19 -7.84
N VAL A 58 1.12 -14.34 -7.21
CA VAL A 58 -0.32 -14.57 -7.10
C VAL A 58 -1.09 -13.29 -7.36
N GLU A 59 -2.27 -13.42 -7.96
CA GLU A 59 -3.22 -12.32 -8.09
C GLU A 59 -3.66 -11.87 -6.69
N THR A 60 -3.80 -10.57 -6.45
CA THR A 60 -4.24 -10.08 -5.15
C THR A 60 -5.61 -9.43 -5.24
N SER A 61 -6.38 -9.56 -4.14
CA SER A 61 -7.67 -8.89 -3.99
C SER A 61 -7.87 -8.49 -2.54
N HIS A 62 -7.58 -7.22 -2.23
CA HIS A 62 -7.74 -6.66 -0.89
C HIS A 62 -7.98 -5.15 -0.96
N PRO A 63 -8.85 -4.57 -0.12
CA PRO A 63 -9.16 -3.13 -0.14
C PRO A 63 -7.91 -2.26 0.10
N ASN A 64 -6.98 -2.71 0.96
CA ASN A 64 -5.76 -1.97 1.31
C ASN A 64 -4.52 -2.33 0.49
N LEU A 65 -4.68 -2.97 -0.66
CA LEU A 65 -3.60 -3.16 -1.63
C LEU A 65 -3.97 -2.45 -2.92
N VAL A 66 -2.95 -1.97 -3.64
CA VAL A 66 -3.04 -1.73 -5.08
C VAL A 66 -2.89 -3.11 -5.71
N ASN A 67 -4.02 -3.68 -6.11
CA ASN A 67 -4.10 -5.08 -6.46
C ASN A 67 -3.34 -5.41 -7.75
N LEU A 68 -2.54 -6.46 -7.68
CA LEU A 68 -1.81 -7.04 -8.80
C LEU A 68 -2.77 -7.91 -9.62
N GLN A 69 -3.06 -7.49 -10.84
CA GLN A 69 -4.04 -8.12 -11.72
C GLN A 69 -3.39 -9.10 -12.70
N GLU A 70 -2.21 -8.79 -13.21
CA GLU A 70 -1.49 -9.66 -14.16
C GLU A 70 0.02 -9.51 -14.02
N VAL A 71 0.75 -10.55 -14.44
CA VAL A 71 2.21 -10.54 -14.55
C VAL A 71 2.65 -11.00 -15.93
N PHE A 72 3.57 -10.27 -16.54
CA PHE A 72 4.22 -10.65 -17.79
C PHE A 72 5.71 -10.90 -17.56
N ILE A 73 6.18 -12.07 -17.95
CA ILE A 73 7.58 -12.46 -17.83
C ILE A 73 8.22 -12.42 -19.22
N SER A 74 9.20 -11.56 -19.38
CA SER A 74 10.06 -11.47 -20.56
C SER A 74 11.49 -11.90 -20.20
N GLU A 75 12.38 -12.06 -21.19
CA GLU A 75 13.73 -12.62 -20.99
C GLU A 75 14.55 -11.94 -19.89
N ARG A 76 14.41 -10.62 -19.72
CA ARG A 76 15.21 -9.82 -18.76
C ARG A 76 14.37 -8.96 -17.83
N SER A 77 13.04 -9.10 -17.86
CA SER A 77 12.17 -8.20 -17.12
C SER A 77 10.85 -8.85 -16.75
N ILE A 78 10.34 -8.48 -15.59
CA ILE A 78 8.98 -8.77 -15.14
C ILE A 78 8.18 -7.48 -15.25
N PHE A 79 6.98 -7.56 -15.82
CA PHE A 79 6.03 -6.46 -15.85
C PHE A 79 4.84 -6.82 -14.97
N PHE A 80 4.52 -5.95 -14.03
CA PHE A 80 3.39 -6.07 -13.14
C PHE A 80 2.29 -5.13 -13.62
N VAL A 81 1.09 -5.65 -13.84
CA VAL A 81 -0.10 -4.85 -14.16
C VAL A 81 -0.95 -4.74 -12.91
N TYR A 82 -1.13 -3.50 -12.45
CA TYR A 82 -1.87 -3.17 -11.25
C TYR A 82 -3.16 -2.43 -11.60
N GLU A 83 -4.15 -2.53 -10.72
CA GLU A 83 -5.31 -1.64 -10.75
C GLU A 83 -4.90 -0.15 -10.64
N ARG A 84 -5.86 0.77 -10.83
CA ARG A 84 -5.63 2.23 -10.75
C ARG A 84 -4.81 2.64 -9.51
N TRP A 85 -3.84 3.53 -9.71
CA TRP A 85 -3.02 4.10 -8.63
C TRP A 85 -3.71 5.29 -7.94
N GLY A 86 -3.29 5.59 -6.71
CA GLY A 86 -3.67 6.78 -5.96
C GLY A 86 -2.51 7.79 -5.83
N ILE A 87 -2.73 8.85 -5.06
CA ILE A 87 -1.68 9.81 -4.70
C ILE A 87 -0.86 9.23 -3.54
N THR A 88 0.46 9.15 -3.68
CA THR A 88 1.34 8.61 -2.62
C THR A 88 1.39 9.52 -1.39
N LEU A 89 1.65 8.95 -0.22
CA LEU A 89 1.88 9.75 0.99
C LEU A 89 3.07 10.71 0.81
N LYS A 90 4.08 10.31 0.03
CA LYS A 90 5.21 11.17 -0.33
C LYS A 90 4.77 12.39 -1.14
N GLU A 91 3.93 12.21 -2.17
CA GLU A 91 3.38 13.32 -2.94
C GLU A 91 2.52 14.25 -2.07
N ILE A 92 1.75 13.70 -1.12
CA ILE A 92 1.00 14.49 -0.14
C ILE A 92 1.94 15.31 0.77
N GLN A 93 3.05 14.72 1.21
CA GLN A 93 4.07 15.43 2.00
C GLN A 93 4.73 16.57 1.22
N ASP A 94 4.91 16.41 -0.09
CA ASP A 94 5.52 17.43 -0.96
C ASP A 94 4.62 18.66 -1.15
N LEU A 95 3.33 18.58 -0.77
CA LEU A 95 2.40 19.72 -0.72
C LEU A 95 2.59 20.61 0.52
N GLN A 96 3.53 20.30 1.41
CA GLN A 96 3.79 21.16 2.56
C GLN A 96 4.34 22.54 2.16
N PRO A 97 4.01 23.61 2.90
CA PRO A 97 3.15 23.63 4.10
C PRO A 97 1.65 23.79 3.78
N ILE A 98 1.26 23.80 2.51
CA ILE A 98 -0.11 24.10 2.05
C ILE A 98 -1.10 23.07 2.58
N PHE A 99 -0.69 21.81 2.59
CA PHE A 99 -1.50 20.70 3.09
C PHE A 99 -0.71 19.84 4.09
N ARG A 100 -1.38 19.44 5.17
CA ARG A 100 -0.85 18.52 6.18
C ARG A 100 -1.96 17.60 6.67
N LEU A 101 -1.62 16.32 6.84
CA LEU A 101 -2.50 15.35 7.48
C LEU A 101 -2.55 15.62 8.99
N GLY A 102 -3.73 15.58 9.58
CA GLY A 102 -3.93 15.65 11.02
C GLY A 102 -3.76 14.29 11.69
N GLU A 103 -3.83 14.29 13.02
CA GLU A 103 -3.62 13.08 13.83
C GLU A 103 -4.65 11.97 13.52
N VAL A 104 -5.88 12.36 13.19
CA VAL A 104 -6.97 11.42 12.87
C VAL A 104 -6.74 10.77 11.50
N GLU A 105 -6.31 11.56 10.51
CA GLU A 105 -5.97 11.03 9.18
C GLU A 105 -4.78 10.09 9.28
N VAL A 106 -3.72 10.46 10.00
CA VAL A 106 -2.54 9.60 10.19
C VAL A 106 -2.92 8.30 10.91
N ALA A 107 -3.70 8.37 11.98
CA ALA A 107 -4.16 7.17 12.68
C ALA A 107 -4.98 6.24 11.77
N THR A 108 -5.80 6.83 10.88
CA THR A 108 -6.57 6.07 9.89
C THR A 108 -5.65 5.41 8.87
N ILE A 109 -4.68 6.15 8.32
CA ILE A 109 -3.67 5.62 7.40
C ILE A 109 -2.91 4.45 8.03
N CYS A 110 -2.40 4.61 9.26
CA CYS A 110 -1.69 3.54 9.95
C CYS A 110 -2.57 2.29 10.13
N ARG A 111 -3.83 2.45 10.54
CA ARG A 111 -4.76 1.33 10.69
C ARG A 111 -4.93 0.56 9.38
N GLU A 112 -5.18 1.27 8.28
CA GLU A 112 -5.41 0.66 6.97
C GLU A 112 -4.15 -0.01 6.41
N ILE A 113 -2.96 0.57 6.61
CA ILE A 113 -1.69 -0.08 6.28
C ILE A 113 -1.54 -1.38 7.08
N ILE A 114 -1.86 -1.37 8.39
CA ILE A 114 -1.77 -2.56 9.24
C ILE A 114 -2.74 -3.65 8.76
N GLN A 115 -3.94 -3.31 8.31
CA GLN A 115 -4.88 -4.27 7.69
C GLN A 115 -4.30 -4.89 6.40
N GLY A 116 -3.71 -4.06 5.54
CA GLY A 116 -3.01 -4.56 4.34
C GLY A 116 -1.83 -5.48 4.68
N LEU A 117 -1.01 -5.12 5.68
CA LEU A 117 0.10 -5.95 6.14
C LEU A 117 -0.37 -7.27 6.76
N LEU A 118 -1.51 -7.29 7.44
CA LEU A 118 -2.10 -8.52 7.97
C LEU A 118 -2.38 -9.51 6.82
N TYR A 119 -2.99 -9.04 5.73
CA TYR A 119 -3.21 -9.84 4.53
C TYR A 119 -1.88 -10.33 3.94
N ILE A 120 -0.90 -9.44 3.75
CA ILE A 120 0.40 -9.79 3.18
C ILE A 120 1.12 -10.84 4.04
N HIS A 121 1.14 -10.67 5.36
CA HIS A 121 1.90 -11.52 6.27
C HIS A 121 1.24 -12.87 6.52
N ARG A 122 -0.10 -12.94 6.57
CA ARG A 122 -0.85 -14.16 6.91
C ARG A 122 -1.36 -14.91 5.69
N ILE A 123 -1.89 -14.20 4.68
CA ILE A 123 -2.51 -14.83 3.51
C ILE A 123 -1.46 -15.09 2.44
N LEU A 124 -0.63 -14.09 2.11
CA LEU A 124 0.45 -14.28 1.13
C LEU A 124 1.69 -14.95 1.74
N GLY A 125 1.82 -14.93 3.07
CA GLY A 125 2.93 -15.57 3.79
C GLY A 125 4.28 -14.86 3.67
N ILE A 126 4.34 -13.70 3.01
CA ILE A 126 5.56 -12.93 2.76
C ILE A 126 5.65 -11.69 3.66
N SER A 127 6.76 -10.96 3.60
CA SER A 127 6.80 -9.55 4.02
C SER A 127 6.79 -8.66 2.78
N HIS A 128 6.25 -7.45 2.90
CA HIS A 128 6.31 -6.45 1.84
C HIS A 128 7.77 -6.00 1.60
N GLY A 129 8.50 -5.71 2.68
CA GLY A 129 9.94 -5.46 2.71
C GLY A 129 10.37 -4.10 2.15
N ALA A 130 9.45 -3.24 1.70
CA ALA A 130 9.72 -1.89 1.19
C ALA A 130 8.59 -0.90 1.55
N ILE A 131 7.97 -1.07 2.73
CA ILE A 131 6.94 -0.12 3.18
C ILE A 131 7.59 1.25 3.41
N SER A 132 7.03 2.29 2.78
CA SER A 132 7.44 3.70 2.94
C SER A 132 6.33 4.63 2.48
N GLU A 133 6.54 5.94 2.60
CA GLU A 133 5.62 6.97 2.11
C GLU A 133 5.44 6.95 0.58
N THR A 134 6.39 6.34 -0.16
CA THR A 134 6.29 6.17 -1.63
C THR A 134 5.51 4.91 -2.02
N SER A 135 5.42 3.92 -1.14
CA SER A 135 4.74 2.65 -1.41
C SER A 135 3.30 2.61 -0.89
N VAL A 136 2.81 3.69 -0.27
CA VAL A 136 1.46 3.81 0.24
C VAL A 136 0.78 5.00 -0.44
N SER A 137 -0.45 4.79 -0.90
CA SER A 137 -1.22 5.81 -1.61
C SER A 137 -2.65 5.92 -1.09
N ILE A 138 -3.25 7.08 -1.30
CA ILE A 138 -4.68 7.35 -1.09
C ILE A 138 -5.35 7.29 -2.46
N ALA A 139 -6.27 6.33 -2.62
CA ALA A 139 -7.07 6.15 -3.81
C ALA A 139 -8.15 7.24 -3.94
N GLU A 140 -8.77 7.32 -5.12
CA GLU A 140 -9.80 8.32 -5.45
C GLU A 140 -11.03 8.24 -4.51
N ASP A 141 -11.35 7.05 -4.02
CA ASP A 141 -12.42 6.80 -3.04
C ASP A 141 -12.01 7.12 -1.58
N GLY A 142 -10.79 7.60 -1.36
CA GLY A 142 -10.21 7.85 -0.04
C GLY A 142 -9.61 6.61 0.63
N GLY A 143 -9.64 5.44 -0.01
CA GLY A 143 -9.04 4.21 0.49
C GLY A 143 -7.51 4.29 0.55
N VAL A 144 -6.92 3.71 1.60
CA VAL A 144 -5.45 3.64 1.76
C VAL A 144 -4.94 2.30 1.23
N LYS A 145 -4.05 2.35 0.25
CA LYS A 145 -3.55 1.19 -0.49
C LYS A 145 -2.04 1.06 -0.47
N ILE A 146 -1.55 -0.14 -0.19
CA ILE A 146 -0.13 -0.55 -0.29
C ILE A 146 0.17 -1.00 -1.72
N ALA A 147 1.15 -0.38 -2.37
CA ALA A 147 1.58 -0.70 -3.73
C ALA A 147 2.67 -1.79 -3.76
N ASP A 148 3.16 -2.14 -4.94
CA ASP A 148 4.42 -2.87 -5.18
C ASP A 148 4.51 -4.30 -4.63
N ILE A 149 3.37 -4.94 -4.36
CA ILE A 149 3.33 -6.31 -3.83
C ILE A 149 3.98 -7.35 -4.76
N GLY A 150 3.94 -7.14 -6.08
CA GLY A 150 4.61 -8.01 -7.05
C GLY A 150 6.12 -8.03 -6.87
N GLU A 151 6.73 -6.89 -6.55
CA GLU A 151 8.17 -6.84 -6.24
C GLU A 151 8.48 -7.58 -4.93
N SER A 152 7.61 -7.48 -3.93
CA SER A 152 7.73 -8.25 -2.67
C SER A 152 7.67 -9.76 -2.89
N MET A 153 6.82 -10.23 -3.81
CA MET A 153 6.72 -11.66 -4.15
C MET A 153 8.00 -12.20 -4.81
N VAL A 154 8.67 -11.37 -5.62
CA VAL A 154 9.93 -11.72 -6.28
C VAL A 154 11.10 -11.67 -5.29
N ARG A 155 11.07 -10.75 -4.32
CA ARG A 155 12.12 -10.63 -3.30
C ARG A 155 12.10 -11.82 -2.34
N GLU A 156 13.26 -12.41 -2.10
CA GLU A 156 13.44 -13.23 -0.89
C GLU A 156 13.49 -12.32 0.32
N SER A 157 12.58 -12.58 1.26
CA SER A 157 12.55 -11.88 2.53
C SER A 157 13.14 -12.77 3.61
N GLY A 158 14.17 -12.28 4.32
CA GLY A 158 14.71 -12.98 5.48
C GLY A 158 13.69 -13.06 6.62
N SER A 159 14.02 -13.85 7.65
CA SER A 159 13.15 -14.11 8.82
C SER A 159 12.65 -12.86 9.56
N ARG A 160 13.31 -11.70 9.39
CA ARG A 160 12.97 -10.43 10.03
C ARG A 160 12.13 -9.47 9.18
N GLY A 161 11.79 -9.83 7.93
CA GLY A 161 11.10 -8.92 7.01
C GLY A 161 9.76 -8.40 7.53
N LYS A 162 8.98 -9.25 8.20
CA LYS A 162 7.67 -8.88 8.77
C LYS A 162 7.81 -7.84 9.90
N ILE A 163 8.83 -7.98 10.74
CA ILE A 163 9.14 -7.01 11.81
C ILE A 163 9.54 -5.67 11.18
N SER A 164 10.35 -5.69 10.13
CA SER A 164 10.75 -4.47 9.42
C SER A 164 9.56 -3.72 8.81
N ASP A 165 8.57 -4.43 8.26
CA ASP A 165 7.35 -3.79 7.75
C ASP A 165 6.60 -3.04 8.85
N ILE A 166 6.43 -3.66 10.02
CA ILE A 166 5.75 -3.04 11.16
C ILE A 166 6.49 -1.78 11.62
N GLN A 167 7.82 -1.85 11.74
CA GLN A 167 8.63 -0.70 12.11
C GLN A 167 8.56 0.43 11.07
N ALA A 168 8.45 0.09 9.79
CA ALA A 168 8.26 1.08 8.74
C ALA A 168 6.92 1.82 8.87
N VAL A 169 5.83 1.16 9.27
CA VAL A 169 4.55 1.85 9.55
C VAL A 169 4.70 2.86 10.69
N LEU A 170 5.41 2.50 11.76
CA LEU A 170 5.69 3.43 12.86
C LEU A 170 6.55 4.61 12.38
N GLY A 171 7.51 4.35 11.49
CA GLY A 171 8.31 5.37 10.82
C GLY A 171 7.44 6.37 10.04
N ILE A 172 6.55 5.87 9.18
CA ILE A 172 5.60 6.70 8.41
C ILE A 172 4.78 7.59 9.36
N ALA A 173 4.25 7.03 10.45
CA ALA A 173 3.47 7.80 11.43
C ALA A 173 4.29 8.95 12.03
N ARG A 174 5.55 8.71 12.40
CA ARG A 174 6.45 9.77 12.92
C ARG A 174 6.71 10.85 11.88
N THR A 175 6.97 10.46 10.63
CA THR A 175 7.25 11.41 9.55
C THR A 175 6.04 12.30 9.28
N LEU A 176 4.84 11.71 9.18
CA LEU A 176 3.61 12.46 8.87
C LEU A 176 3.18 13.41 9.98
N LEU A 177 3.43 13.04 11.24
CA LEU A 177 3.11 13.86 12.41
C LEU A 177 4.23 14.85 12.79
N ASP A 178 5.32 14.88 12.04
CA ASP A 178 6.50 15.71 12.31
C ASP A 178 7.02 15.56 13.75
N LEU A 179 7.02 14.33 14.27
CA LEU A 179 7.50 14.00 15.62
C LEU A 179 9.04 14.00 15.65
N LYS A 180 9.66 15.18 15.53
CA LYS A 180 11.12 15.37 15.51
C LYS A 180 11.76 15.62 16.89
N GLY A 181 11.03 15.44 18.00
CA GLY A 181 11.55 15.69 19.35
C GLY A 181 10.93 14.82 20.46
N PRO A 182 11.51 14.83 21.68
CA PRO A 182 11.04 14.05 22.84
C PRO A 182 9.69 14.52 23.41
N SER A 183 9.19 15.67 22.98
CA SER A 183 7.85 16.14 23.28
C SER A 183 6.90 15.61 22.19
N GLY A 184 6.23 14.50 22.50
CA GLY A 184 5.06 14.03 21.75
C GLY A 184 4.05 15.14 21.54
N GLY A 185 3.21 15.01 20.51
CA GLY A 185 2.27 16.05 20.07
C GLY A 185 1.45 16.66 21.21
N ARG A 186 0.93 17.87 21.00
CA ARG A 186 0.14 18.57 22.04
C ARG A 186 -1.23 17.90 22.24
N GLY A 187 -1.55 17.55 23.49
CA GLY A 187 -2.85 16.99 23.87
C GLY A 187 -2.88 15.45 23.90
N THR A 188 -4.04 14.89 24.25
CA THR A 188 -4.20 13.44 24.46
C THR A 188 -3.91 12.62 23.20
N MET A 189 -4.30 13.13 22.03
CA MET A 189 -4.08 12.45 20.75
C MET A 189 -2.59 12.45 20.35
N GLY A 190 -1.87 13.55 20.57
CA GLY A 190 -0.43 13.63 20.37
C GLY A 190 0.38 12.70 21.28
N LEU A 191 -0.08 12.47 22.52
CA LEU A 191 0.50 11.46 23.43
C LEU A 191 0.24 10.04 22.93
N LEU A 192 -0.98 9.73 22.51
CA LEU A 192 -1.32 8.41 21.95
C LEU A 192 -0.53 8.11 20.66
N ALA A 193 -0.36 9.12 19.80
CA ALA A 193 0.46 9.00 18.61
C ALA A 193 1.94 8.77 18.97
N HIS A 194 2.45 9.48 19.97
CA HIS A 194 3.80 9.24 20.48
C HIS A 194 3.97 7.80 20.98
N ASP A 195 3.08 7.31 21.86
CA ASP A 195 3.13 5.95 22.40
C ASP A 195 3.05 4.88 21.29
N PHE A 196 2.16 5.08 20.32
CA PHE A 196 2.06 4.21 19.14
C PHE A 196 3.39 4.16 18.37
N THR A 197 4.00 5.32 18.09
CA THR A 197 5.24 5.40 17.33
C THR A 197 6.48 4.87 18.07
N GLN A 198 6.40 4.75 19.39
CA GLN A 198 7.43 4.21 20.28
C GLN A 198 7.15 2.75 20.68
N ALA A 199 6.20 2.09 20.03
CA ALA A 199 5.93 0.67 20.29
C ALA A 199 7.23 -0.16 20.18
N PRO A 200 7.40 -1.17 21.05
CA PRO A 200 8.65 -1.92 21.12
C PRO A 200 8.94 -2.61 19.77
N PRO A 201 10.22 -2.86 19.43
CA PRO A 201 10.60 -3.50 18.17
C PRO A 201 9.97 -4.88 17.95
N THR A 202 9.52 -5.53 19.01
CA THR A 202 8.92 -6.87 19.01
C THR A 202 7.39 -6.85 18.86
N VAL A 203 6.76 -5.68 18.75
CA VAL A 203 5.30 -5.55 18.67
C VAL A 203 4.75 -6.30 17.46
N THR A 204 3.63 -7.02 17.65
CA THR A 204 2.96 -7.74 16.55
C THR A 204 1.89 -6.89 15.88
N ILE A 205 1.43 -7.31 14.70
CA ILE A 205 0.32 -6.66 13.98
C ILE A 205 -0.96 -6.68 14.82
N GLU A 206 -1.21 -7.79 15.52
CA GLU A 206 -2.40 -7.98 16.34
C GLU A 206 -2.41 -7.03 17.54
N GLU A 207 -1.27 -6.88 18.22
CA GLU A 207 -1.10 -5.95 19.34
C GLU A 207 -1.33 -4.49 18.91
N LEU A 208 -0.87 -4.10 17.71
CA LEU A 208 -1.14 -2.76 17.17
C LEU A 208 -2.63 -2.56 16.82
N LEU A 209 -3.31 -3.60 16.34
CA LEU A 209 -4.75 -3.54 16.04
C LEU A 209 -5.60 -3.46 17.32
N GLU A 210 -5.22 -4.13 18.39
CA GLU A 210 -5.88 -3.99 19.69
C GLU A 210 -5.71 -2.58 20.25
N THR A 211 -4.52 -2.00 20.11
CA THR A 211 -4.24 -0.62 20.54
C THR A 211 -5.13 0.39 19.81
N THR A 212 -5.26 0.26 18.48
CA THR A 212 -6.14 1.12 17.66
C THR A 212 -7.63 0.88 17.93
N SER A 213 -8.03 -0.34 18.29
CA SER A 213 -9.41 -0.68 18.67
C SER A 213 -9.80 -0.13 20.04
N ASN A 214 -8.87 -0.08 20.98
CA ASN A 214 -9.08 0.51 22.30
C ASN A 214 -9.22 2.04 22.26
N LEU A 215 -8.61 2.72 21.27
CA LEU A 215 -8.89 4.14 21.00
C LEU A 215 -10.39 4.37 20.64
N LYS A 216 -11.02 3.47 19.88
CA LYS A 216 -12.47 3.56 19.57
C LYS A 216 -13.34 3.43 20.82
N ARG A 217 -12.98 2.53 21.75
CA ARG A 217 -13.77 2.28 22.99
C ARG A 217 -13.64 3.39 24.03
N ARG A 218 -12.51 4.07 24.11
CA ARG A 218 -12.28 5.11 25.14
C ARG A 218 -12.91 6.47 24.83
N GLN A 219 -13.37 6.73 23.61
CA GLN A 219 -13.85 8.07 23.24
C GLN A 219 -15.35 8.19 22.91
N ASN A 220 -16.16 7.12 22.88
CA ASN A 220 -17.59 7.24 22.49
C ASN A 220 -17.80 8.03 21.18
N ILE A 221 -16.83 7.96 20.26
CA ILE A 221 -16.94 8.65 18.96
C ILE A 221 -17.42 7.63 17.94
N THR A 222 -18.64 7.86 17.45
CA THR A 222 -19.20 7.22 16.26
C THR A 222 -18.42 7.69 15.04
N PHE A 223 -17.24 7.12 14.80
CA PHE A 223 -16.58 7.23 13.50
C PHE A 223 -17.12 6.11 12.60
N VAL A 224 -17.69 6.51 11.46
CA VAL A 224 -18.32 5.73 10.37
C VAL A 224 -19.85 5.59 10.48
N SER A 225 -20.58 6.63 10.03
CA SER A 225 -21.79 6.45 9.23
C SER A 225 -21.90 7.55 8.15
N PHE A 226 -20.97 7.55 7.21
CA PHE A 226 -21.20 8.17 5.91
C PHE A 226 -20.71 7.19 4.86
N TYR A 227 -21.57 6.96 3.86
CA TYR A 227 -21.63 5.85 2.91
C TYR A 227 -22.26 4.56 3.43
N GLY A 228 -23.59 4.50 3.32
CA GLY A 228 -24.34 3.24 3.47
C GLY A 228 -25.82 3.38 3.84
N ARG A 229 -26.52 4.47 3.48
CA ARG A 229 -28.00 4.52 3.43
C ARG A 229 -28.47 5.61 2.48
N GLU A 230 -28.59 5.28 1.19
CA GLU A 230 -29.58 5.91 0.30
C GLU A 230 -29.81 5.04 -0.94
N LEU A 231 -30.20 3.77 -0.72
CA LEU A 231 -30.92 2.95 -1.69
C LEU A 231 -31.91 2.07 -0.91
N ALA A 232 -32.87 2.73 -0.26
CA ALA A 232 -34.12 2.13 0.21
C ALA A 232 -35.05 3.25 0.72
N ALA A 233 -35.59 4.08 -0.18
CA ALA A 233 -36.86 4.80 -0.01
C ALA A 233 -37.16 5.68 -1.24
N SER A 234 -37.70 5.05 -2.29
CA SER A 234 -38.78 5.54 -3.18
C SER A 234 -38.77 4.73 -4.47
#